data_AF-A0A359CQK9-F1
#
_entry.id   AF-A0A359CQK9-F1
#
_cell.length_a   1.000
_cell.length_b   1.000
_cell.length_c   1.000
_cell.angle_alpha   90.00
_cell.angle_beta   90.00
_cell.angle_gamma   90.00
#
_symmetry.space_group_name_H-M   'P 1'
#
loop_
_entity.id
_entity.type
_entity.pdbx_description
1 polymer ?
#
loop_
_entity_poly.entity_id
_entity_poly.type
_entity_poly.pdbx_seq_one_letter_code
_entity_poly.pdbx_strand_id
1 'polypeptide(L)'
;MDKDILAKGLKIKIIGDSVAAGEGSSASYETEELIFEDDGTKFFRRVAQNSWWGLLEQYLHDNYIKCTVENKGCGGAFSYQINKYLDTLISSDDNLVLVLMGLNDRKRMNGMEELKANCECVVDQLISKGKMVILLTPTPS
;
A
#
# COMPACT_ATOMS: atom_id res chain seq x y z
N MET A 1 -22.31 -7.27 -11.35
CA MET A 1 -21.71 -6.07 -10.74
C MET A 1 -20.24 -6.41 -10.46
N ASP A 2 -19.30 -5.49 -10.69
CA ASP A 2 -17.84 -5.57 -10.43
C ASP A 2 -16.87 -6.09 -11.49
N LYS A 3 -17.23 -6.97 -12.44
CA LYS A 3 -16.27 -7.31 -13.53
C LYS A 3 -16.10 -6.17 -14.55
N ASP A 4 -17.13 -5.35 -14.72
CA ASP A 4 -17.15 -4.27 -15.70
C ASP A 4 -16.16 -3.14 -15.35
N ILE A 5 -15.90 -2.89 -14.06
CA ILE A 5 -14.94 -1.87 -13.65
C ILE A 5 -13.50 -2.32 -13.95
N LEU A 6 -13.19 -3.59 -13.74
CA LEU A 6 -11.90 -4.18 -14.10
C LEU A 6 -11.72 -4.20 -15.63
N ALA A 7 -12.77 -4.48 -16.40
CA ALA A 7 -12.73 -4.43 -17.87
C ALA A 7 -12.53 -3.00 -18.43
N LYS A 8 -12.95 -1.97 -17.69
CA LYS A 8 -12.69 -0.57 -18.03
C LYS A 8 -11.24 -0.15 -17.74
N GLY A 9 -10.57 -0.89 -16.85
CA GLY A 9 -9.21 -0.61 -16.39
C GLY A 9 -9.21 0.17 -15.09
N LEU A 10 -8.42 -0.30 -14.12
CA LEU A 10 -8.16 0.37 -12.86
C LEU A 10 -6.66 0.57 -12.67
N LYS A 11 -6.27 1.76 -12.26
CA LYS A 11 -4.95 2.03 -11.68
C LYS A 11 -5.00 1.78 -10.18
N ILE A 12 -4.37 0.70 -9.75
CA ILE A 12 -4.41 0.23 -8.37
C ILE A 12 -3.08 0.57 -7.69
N LYS A 13 -3.15 1.31 -6.58
CA LYS A 13 -2.02 1.55 -5.70
C LYS A 13 -2.11 0.66 -4.48
N ILE A 14 -0.96 0.19 -4.01
CA ILE A 14 -0.84 -0.53 -2.73
C ILE A 14 0.11 0.26 -1.85
N ILE A 15 -0.35 0.61 -0.65
CA ILE A 15 0.43 1.35 0.35
C ILE A 15 0.34 0.63 1.69
N GLY A 16 1.38 0.80 2.52
CA GLY A 16 1.40 0.13 3.81
C GLY A 16 2.81 -0.20 4.29
N ASP A 17 2.89 -1.18 5.19
CA ASP A 17 4.14 -1.62 5.80
C ASP A 17 4.82 -2.79 5.04
N SER A 18 5.65 -3.58 5.71
CA SER A 18 6.37 -4.73 5.15
C SER A 18 5.45 -5.78 4.52
N VAL A 19 4.25 -6.00 5.07
CA VAL A 19 3.32 -7.00 4.52
C VAL A 19 2.67 -6.48 3.24
N ALA A 20 2.40 -5.17 3.18
CA ALA A 20 1.97 -4.52 1.95
C ALA A 20 3.06 -4.61 0.88
N ALA A 21 4.32 -4.40 1.26
CA ALA A 21 5.48 -4.49 0.36
C ALA A 21 5.72 -5.91 -0.20
N GLY A 22 5.15 -6.95 0.43
CA GLY A 22 5.44 -8.34 0.09
C GLY A 22 6.79 -8.81 0.64
N GLU A 23 7.27 -8.21 1.73
CA GLU A 23 8.47 -8.68 2.41
C GLU A 23 8.25 -10.10 2.97
N GLY A 24 9.25 -10.96 2.77
CA GLY A 24 9.19 -12.37 3.18
C GLY A 24 8.60 -13.33 2.15
N SER A 25 8.05 -12.86 1.03
CA SER A 25 7.72 -13.74 -0.10
C SER A 25 8.98 -14.22 -0.82
N SER A 26 8.89 -15.35 -1.53
CA SER A 26 9.94 -15.71 -2.49
C SER A 26 10.03 -14.67 -3.60
N ALA A 27 11.22 -14.53 -4.21
CA ALA A 27 11.51 -13.48 -5.19
C ALA A 27 11.23 -12.04 -4.69
N SER A 28 11.33 -11.81 -3.38
CA SER A 28 11.25 -10.48 -2.76
C SER A 28 12.64 -9.86 -2.62
N TYR A 29 12.84 -8.66 -3.19
CA TYR A 29 14.07 -7.89 -3.02
C TYR A 29 13.81 -6.38 -3.08
N GLU A 30 14.62 -5.63 -2.36
CA GLU A 30 14.61 -4.17 -2.37
C GLU A 30 15.28 -3.63 -3.63
N THR A 31 14.77 -2.52 -4.14
CA THR A 31 15.32 -1.79 -5.29
C THR A 31 16.01 -0.51 -4.84
N GLU A 32 16.62 0.24 -5.76
CA GLU A 32 17.21 1.56 -5.46
C GLU A 32 16.20 2.72 -5.60
N GLU A 33 14.94 2.44 -5.96
CA GLU A 33 13.90 3.46 -6.13
C GLU A 33 13.42 3.95 -4.77
N LEU A 34 13.82 5.16 -4.39
CA LEU A 34 13.39 5.81 -3.15
C LEU A 34 11.90 6.20 -3.22
N ILE A 35 11.12 5.76 -2.23
CA ILE A 35 9.72 6.17 -2.05
C ILE A 35 9.64 7.44 -1.22
N PHE A 36 10.21 7.42 -0.01
CA PHE A 36 10.35 8.59 0.86
C PHE A 36 11.49 8.41 1.86
N GLU A 37 11.87 9.49 2.52
CA GLU A 37 12.83 9.51 3.63
C GLU A 37 12.19 10.18 4.84
N ASP A 38 12.32 9.58 6.01
CA ASP A 38 11.82 10.09 7.28
C ASP A 38 12.91 10.03 8.35
N ASP A 39 13.29 11.20 8.86
CA ASP A 39 14.31 11.35 9.90
C ASP A 39 15.61 10.55 9.62
N GLY A 40 16.07 10.59 8.37
CA GLY A 40 17.28 9.88 7.90
C GLY A 40 17.07 8.40 7.56
N THR A 41 15.87 7.84 7.80
CA THR A 41 15.49 6.49 7.39
C THR A 41 14.90 6.54 5.98
N LYS A 42 15.50 5.82 5.04
CA LYS A 42 15.05 5.73 3.65
C LYS A 42 14.18 4.50 3.44
N PHE A 43 13.06 4.69 2.73
CA PHE A 43 12.15 3.62 2.35
C PHE A 43 12.20 3.44 0.84
N PHE A 44 12.65 2.27 0.40
CA PHE A 44 12.80 1.95 -1.00
C PHE A 44 11.70 1.00 -1.47
N ARG A 45 11.40 1.07 -2.78
CA ARG A 45 10.48 0.15 -3.42
C ARG A 45 11.00 -1.28 -3.35
N ARG A 46 10.07 -2.21 -3.19
CA ARG A 46 10.32 -3.65 -3.22
C ARG A 46 9.67 -4.30 -4.43
N VAL A 47 10.36 -5.23 -5.07
CA VAL A 47 9.78 -6.18 -6.02
C VAL A 47 9.49 -7.46 -5.24
N ALA A 48 8.28 -8.01 -5.37
CA ALA A 48 7.87 -9.22 -4.67
C ALA A 48 6.81 -9.99 -5.49
N GLN A 49 7.22 -10.58 -6.62
CA GLN A 49 6.30 -11.18 -7.61
C GLN A 49 5.46 -12.33 -7.06
N ASN A 50 5.99 -13.10 -6.10
CA ASN A 50 5.26 -14.23 -5.49
C ASN A 50 4.49 -13.83 -4.22
N SER A 51 4.38 -12.53 -3.94
CA SER A 51 3.55 -12.01 -2.84
C SER A 51 2.06 -11.99 -3.23
N TRP A 52 1.18 -11.74 -2.26
CA TRP A 52 -0.25 -11.60 -2.51
C TRP A 52 -0.57 -10.55 -3.59
N TRP A 53 0.18 -9.44 -3.60
CA TRP A 53 -0.05 -8.37 -4.57
C TRP A 53 0.55 -8.69 -5.93
N GLY A 54 1.67 -9.41 -5.97
CA GLY A 54 2.27 -9.86 -7.23
C GLY A 54 1.38 -10.89 -7.94
N LEU A 55 0.75 -11.80 -7.17
CA LEU A 55 -0.25 -12.73 -7.70
C LEU A 55 -1.53 -12.01 -8.17
N LEU A 56 -1.96 -10.96 -7.46
CA LEU A 56 -3.07 -10.11 -7.89
C LEU A 56 -2.73 -9.38 -9.20
N GLU A 57 -1.53 -8.78 -9.29
CA GLU A 57 -1.05 -8.12 -10.50
C GLU A 57 -1.04 -9.09 -11.69
N GLN A 58 -0.51 -10.31 -11.50
CA GLN A 58 -0.52 -11.34 -12.53
C GLN A 58 -1.94 -11.71 -12.99
N TYR A 59 -2.85 -11.94 -12.04
CA TYR A 59 -4.25 -12.23 -12.37
C TYR A 59 -4.89 -11.09 -13.18
N LEU A 60 -4.65 -9.84 -12.79
CA LEU A 60 -5.18 -8.67 -13.50
C LEU A 60 -4.56 -8.51 -14.88
N HIS A 61 -3.26 -8.73 -15.02
CA HIS A 61 -2.59 -8.71 -16.32
C HIS A 61 -3.20 -9.75 -17.28
N ASP A 62 -3.43 -10.97 -16.80
CA ASP A 62 -3.89 -12.09 -17.63
C ASP A 62 -5.37 -11.98 -18.03
N ASN A 63 -6.20 -11.31 -17.22
CA ASN A 63 -7.66 -11.27 -17.40
C ASN A 63 -8.22 -9.87 -17.72
N TYR A 64 -7.46 -8.82 -17.40
CA TYR A 64 -7.90 -7.42 -17.41
C TYR A 64 -6.73 -6.48 -17.78
N ILE A 65 -6.17 -6.64 -18.98
CA ILE A 65 -4.94 -5.95 -19.46
C ILE A 65 -4.90 -4.42 -19.33
N LYS A 66 -6.05 -3.77 -19.08
CA LYS A 66 -6.14 -2.32 -18.83
C LYS A 66 -5.91 -1.94 -17.36
N CYS A 67 -5.89 -2.90 -16.46
CA CYS A 67 -5.56 -2.69 -15.06
C CYS A 67 -4.05 -2.64 -14.86
N THR A 68 -3.60 -1.81 -13.94
CA THR A 68 -2.20 -1.73 -13.51
C THR A 68 -2.13 -1.78 -12.00
N VAL A 69 -1.10 -2.40 -11.46
CA VAL A 69 -0.79 -2.40 -10.03
C VAL A 69 0.54 -1.72 -9.83
N GLU A 70 0.62 -0.84 -8.83
CA GLU A 70 1.89 -0.32 -8.36
C GLU A 70 1.95 -0.43 -6.84
N ASN A 71 3.03 -1.01 -6.35
CA ASN A 71 3.24 -1.22 -4.92
C ASN A 71 4.26 -0.21 -4.37
N LYS A 72 3.82 0.55 -3.36
CA LYS A 72 4.63 1.46 -2.54
C LYS A 72 4.53 1.11 -1.05
N GLY A 73 4.39 -0.18 -0.75
CA GLY A 73 4.55 -0.71 0.60
C GLY A 73 5.98 -0.49 1.10
N CYS A 74 6.11 -0.07 2.36
CA CYS A 74 7.35 0.40 2.95
C CYS A 74 7.71 -0.46 4.16
N GLY A 75 8.70 -1.33 3.99
CA GLY A 75 9.19 -2.20 5.07
C GLY A 75 9.56 -1.40 6.33
N GLY A 76 9.06 -1.83 7.48
CA GLY A 76 9.31 -1.15 8.77
C GLY A 76 8.52 0.15 9.02
N ALA A 77 7.74 0.65 8.06
CA ALA A 77 6.99 1.88 8.23
C ALA A 77 5.86 1.73 9.26
N PHE A 78 5.64 2.79 10.04
CA PHE A 78 4.50 2.95 10.95
C PHE A 78 3.36 3.73 10.26
N SER A 79 2.14 3.63 10.77
CA SER A 79 0.97 4.33 10.22
C SER A 79 1.16 5.85 10.12
N TYR A 80 1.87 6.48 11.08
CA TYR A 80 2.11 7.92 11.05
C TYR A 80 3.01 8.35 9.88
N GLN A 81 3.92 7.49 9.44
CA GLN A 81 4.80 7.76 8.29
C GLN A 81 4.00 7.63 6.99
N ILE A 82 3.15 6.61 6.89
CA ILE A 82 2.23 6.45 5.75
C ILE A 82 1.30 7.66 5.63
N ASN A 83 0.77 8.16 6.76
CA ASN A 83 -0.04 9.38 6.79
C ASN A 83 0.78 10.62 6.37
N LYS A 84 1.95 10.84 6.99
CA LYS A 84 2.82 12.00 6.72
C LYS A 84 3.25 12.11 5.26
N TYR A 85 3.54 10.98 4.61
CA TYR A 85 4.03 10.95 3.22
C TYR A 85 2.98 10.44 2.22
N LEU A 86 1.69 10.49 2.55
CA LEU A 86 0.64 9.96 1.68
C LEU A 86 0.75 10.47 0.24
N ASP A 87 1.03 11.76 0.04
CA ASP A 87 1.17 12.37 -1.27
C ASP A 87 2.33 11.83 -2.12
N THR A 88 3.36 11.22 -1.52
CA THR A 88 4.42 10.53 -2.27
C THR A 88 4.05 9.09 -2.61
N LEU A 89 3.12 8.51 -1.85
CA LEU A 89 2.66 7.13 -1.96
C LEU A 89 1.57 6.93 -3.00
N ILE A 90 0.85 7.99 -3.37
CA ILE A 90 -0.23 7.94 -4.35
C ILE A 90 0.01 8.89 -5.53
N SER A 91 -0.66 8.62 -6.64
CA SER A 91 -0.70 9.45 -7.84
C SER A 91 -2.12 9.98 -8.06
N SER A 92 -2.26 11.13 -8.73
CA SER A 92 -3.56 11.77 -8.98
C SER A 92 -4.49 10.92 -9.87
N ASP A 93 -3.93 10.04 -10.69
CA ASP A 93 -4.63 9.15 -11.61
C ASP A 93 -4.92 7.74 -11.05
N ASP A 94 -4.44 7.41 -9.85
CA ASP A 94 -4.84 6.19 -9.14
C ASP A 94 -6.37 6.15 -8.97
N ASN A 95 -6.99 5.00 -9.18
CA ASN A 95 -8.44 4.83 -9.02
C ASN A 95 -8.78 4.15 -7.70
N LEU A 96 -7.99 3.13 -7.33
CA LEU A 96 -8.18 2.30 -6.14
C LEU A 96 -6.88 2.26 -5.34
N VAL A 97 -6.98 2.46 -4.04
CA VAL A 97 -5.85 2.32 -3.10
C VAL A 97 -6.15 1.21 -2.10
N LEU A 98 -5.31 0.18 -2.10
CA LEU A 98 -5.29 -0.86 -1.08
C LEU A 98 -4.35 -0.40 0.05
N VAL A 99 -4.88 -0.28 1.27
CA VAL A 99 -4.13 0.20 2.44
C VAL A 99 -3.94 -0.95 3.42
N LEU A 100 -2.69 -1.33 3.71
CA LEU A 100 -2.36 -2.36 4.70
C LEU A 100 -1.28 -1.85 5.66
N MET A 101 -1.69 -1.28 6.79
CA MET A 101 -0.78 -0.69 7.77
C MET A 101 -1.16 -1.08 9.21
N GLY A 102 -0.21 -0.91 10.13
CA GLY A 102 -0.43 -1.10 11.56
C GLY A 102 0.36 -2.25 12.18
N LEU A 103 1.07 -3.07 11.39
CA LEU A 103 1.88 -4.16 11.98
C LEU A 103 3.03 -3.62 12.82
N ASN A 104 3.61 -2.47 12.43
CA ASN A 104 4.70 -1.87 13.20
C ASN A 104 4.18 -1.06 14.40
N ASP A 105 3.00 -0.45 14.30
CA ASP A 105 2.40 0.37 15.35
C ASP A 105 2.26 -0.39 16.68
N ARG A 106 2.03 -1.72 16.66
CA ARG A 106 2.00 -2.57 17.85
C ARG A 106 3.29 -2.52 18.71
N LYS A 107 4.41 -2.08 18.13
CA LYS A 107 5.72 -1.95 18.81
C LYS A 107 5.85 -0.63 19.57
N ARG A 108 4.90 0.31 19.41
CA ARG A 108 4.91 1.63 20.03
C ARG A 108 4.01 1.67 21.26
N MET A 109 4.38 2.47 22.25
CA MET A 109 3.67 2.57 23.52
C MET A 109 2.20 3.00 23.35
N ASN A 110 1.92 3.97 22.47
CA ASN A 110 0.57 4.46 22.15
C ASN A 110 0.13 4.08 20.73
N GLY A 111 0.64 2.94 20.23
CA GLY A 111 0.51 2.58 18.83
C GLY A 111 -0.92 2.33 18.36
N MET A 112 -1.82 1.89 19.24
CA MET A 112 -3.21 1.63 18.86
C MET A 112 -3.98 2.92 18.63
N GLU A 113 -3.78 3.92 19.50
CA GLU A 113 -4.37 5.25 19.37
C GLU A 113 -3.81 5.98 18.15
N GLU A 114 -2.49 5.88 17.92
CA GLU A 114 -1.84 6.43 16.72
C GLU A 114 -2.39 5.77 15.44
N LEU A 115 -2.46 4.43 15.40
CA LEU A 115 -3.00 3.69 14.27
C LEU A 115 -4.45 4.10 13.98
N LYS A 116 -5.29 4.22 15.00
CA LYS A 116 -6.68 4.65 14.83
C LYS A 116 -6.75 6.03 14.16
N ALA A 117 -6.06 7.02 14.72
CA ALA A 117 -6.09 8.39 14.21
C ALA A 117 -5.52 8.48 12.78
N ASN A 118 -4.44 7.75 12.50
CA ASN A 118 -3.84 7.73 11.17
C ASN A 118 -4.69 6.98 10.14
N CYS A 119 -5.37 5.90 10.51
CA CYS A 119 -6.34 5.21 9.65
C CYS A 119 -7.46 6.15 9.21
N GLU A 120 -8.10 6.83 10.16
CA GLU A 120 -9.16 7.80 9.89
C GLU A 120 -8.65 8.89 8.93
N CYS A 121 -7.48 9.48 9.24
CA CYS A 121 -6.90 10.54 8.44
C CYS A 121 -6.52 10.10 7.01
N VAL A 122 -5.88 8.95 6.85
CA VAL A 122 -5.49 8.41 5.53
C VAL A 122 -6.72 8.12 4.69
N VAL A 123 -7.75 7.47 5.26
CA VAL A 123 -8.98 7.16 4.53
C VAL A 123 -9.69 8.43 4.08
N ASP A 124 -9.86 9.40 4.97
CA ASP A 124 -10.51 10.68 4.65
C ASP A 124 -9.76 11.44 3.54
N GLN A 125 -8.43 11.49 3.63
CA GLN A 125 -7.60 12.12 2.60
C GLN A 125 -7.73 11.42 1.24
N LEU A 126 -7.68 10.09 1.20
CA LEU A 126 -7.84 9.32 -0.05
C LEU A 126 -9.22 9.55 -0.68
N ILE A 127 -10.28 9.49 0.12
CA ILE A 127 -11.65 9.75 -0.36
C ILE A 127 -11.78 11.19 -0.86
N SER A 128 -11.23 12.18 -0.15
CA SER A 128 -11.26 13.58 -0.58
C SER A 128 -10.55 13.81 -1.92
N LYS A 129 -9.56 12.97 -2.24
CA LYS A 129 -8.83 12.95 -3.52
C LYS A 129 -9.53 12.09 -4.59
N GLY A 130 -10.76 11.64 -4.35
CA GLY A 130 -11.59 10.89 -5.30
C GLY A 130 -11.18 9.43 -5.48
N LYS A 131 -10.44 8.85 -4.52
CA LYS A 131 -9.98 7.47 -4.59
C LYS A 131 -11.02 6.51 -4.00
N MET A 132 -11.16 5.34 -4.60
CA MET A 132 -11.73 4.18 -3.91
C MET A 132 -10.69 3.63 -2.94
N VAL A 133 -11.12 3.23 -1.75
CA VAL A 133 -10.22 2.75 -0.69
C VAL A 133 -10.67 1.37 -0.23
N ILE A 134 -9.73 0.43 -0.16
CA ILE A 134 -9.92 -0.86 0.52
C ILE A 134 -8.89 -0.91 1.65
N LEU A 135 -9.37 -0.91 2.88
CA LEU A 135 -8.54 -1.12 4.06
C LEU A 135 -8.41 -2.63 4.30
N LEU A 136 -7.18 -3.11 4.34
CA LEU A 136 -6.82 -4.49 4.61
C LEU A 136 -6.42 -4.63 6.08
N THR A 137 -6.89 -5.68 6.73
CA THR A 137 -6.57 -5.94 8.13
C THR A 137 -5.14 -6.48 8.26
N PRO A 138 -4.27 -5.89 9.10
CA PRO A 138 -2.96 -6.46 9.41
C PRO A 138 -3.12 -7.85 10.04
N THR A 139 -2.28 -8.80 9.63
CA THR A 139 -2.35 -10.16 10.18
C THR A 139 -2.04 -10.15 11.68
N PRO A 140 -2.87 -10.82 12.51
CA PRO A 140 -2.55 -11.02 13.92
C PRO A 140 -1.23 -11.78 14.08
N SER A 141 -0.43 -11.42 15.08
CA SER A 141 0.77 -12.15 15.49
C SER A 141 0.55 -12.93 16.77
#